data_AF-A0A954X4J2-F1
#
_entry.id   AF-A0A954X4J2-F1
#
_cell.length_a   1.000
_cell.length_b   1.000
_cell.length_c   1.000
_cell.angle_alpha   90.00
_cell.angle_beta   90.00
_cell.angle_gamma   90.00
#
_symmetry.space_group_name_H-M   'P 1'
#
loop_
_entity.id
_entity.type
_entity.pdbx_description
1 polymer ?
#
loop_
_entity_poly.entity_id
_entity_poly.type
_entity_poly.pdbx_seq_one_letter_code
_entity_poly.pdbx_strand_id
1 'polypeptide(L)'
;MTKLLAIGLLLGQAAAIIAAEPRTLDDRLLHLRNGESREWADFAESPDAESLTVAFQAEANSAEQTLRLRQQDVKQAWRVELNGQPLGQLERDENDMIVYFAIPAGRLLDGENILTVSTTAKDADDIRVGQIQLDTRPREQVLRESRLTVAVTDADRNHPLPCRITVVNADGSLQSFGDESHDQLAIRPGVIYSGNGSATVNLPAGDYTVYAGRGFEYGVSSTRLTIKPDDSPTIKLAIRREVDTTGWISCDTHVHTLTHSGHGDATIDERMLTIAGEGIELPIATDHNKHIDYEPVARQLGVRQHFTPVIGNEVTTALGHFNIFPVPATAPPPDFRPRDWPTIFDNIQQTPGVRAVILNHARDIHSGFRPFDPRHHIALTGENA
;
A
#
# COMPACT_ATOMS: atom_id res chain seq x y z
N MET A 1 68.98 -21.34 -29.59
CA MET A 1 68.48 -20.55 -28.45
C MET A 1 67.01 -20.25 -28.70
N THR A 2 66.11 -21.05 -28.13
CA THR A 2 64.66 -20.89 -28.32
C THR A 2 64.05 -20.84 -26.93
N LYS A 3 63.58 -19.66 -26.51
CA LYS A 3 62.92 -19.46 -25.21
C LYS A 3 61.44 -19.85 -25.35
N LEU A 4 61.00 -20.87 -24.63
CA LEU A 4 59.58 -21.11 -24.37
C LEU A 4 59.15 -20.22 -23.19
N LEU A 5 58.15 -19.37 -23.40
CA LEU A 5 57.44 -18.65 -22.35
C LEU A 5 56.27 -19.53 -21.90
N ALA A 6 56.26 -19.97 -20.64
CA ALA A 6 55.11 -20.59 -20.02
C ALA A 6 54.26 -19.51 -19.34
N ILE A 7 53.07 -19.24 -19.87
CA ILE A 7 52.06 -18.39 -19.23
C ILE A 7 51.24 -19.30 -18.32
N GLY A 8 51.42 -19.15 -17.00
CA GLY A 8 50.58 -19.80 -16.00
C GLY A 8 49.24 -19.09 -15.88
N LEU A 9 48.16 -19.78 -16.26
CA LEU A 9 46.79 -19.31 -16.03
C LEU A 9 46.42 -19.61 -14.57
N LEU A 10 46.38 -18.58 -13.71
CA LEU A 10 45.78 -18.68 -12.38
C LEU A 10 44.25 -18.65 -12.53
N LEU A 11 43.63 -19.82 -12.53
CA LEU A 11 42.20 -19.96 -12.31
C LEU A 11 41.91 -19.74 -10.83
N GLY A 12 41.48 -18.53 -10.47
CA GLY A 12 40.91 -18.26 -9.15
C GLY A 12 39.58 -19.00 -9.00
N GLN A 13 39.51 -19.96 -8.08
CA GLN A 13 38.24 -20.54 -7.64
C GLN A 13 37.50 -19.48 -6.83
N ALA A 14 36.47 -18.87 -7.41
CA ALA A 14 35.47 -18.17 -6.62
C ALA A 14 34.66 -19.23 -5.87
N ALA A 15 34.92 -19.38 -4.57
CA ALA A 15 34.05 -20.16 -3.71
C ALA A 15 32.69 -19.46 -3.68
N ALA A 16 31.65 -20.14 -4.17
CA ALA A 16 30.28 -19.70 -3.96
C ALA A 16 30.04 -19.67 -2.44
N ILE A 17 29.87 -18.47 -1.89
CA ILE A 17 29.41 -18.31 -0.52
C ILE A 17 27.97 -18.82 -0.52
N ILE A 18 27.76 -20.03 -0.01
CA ILE A 18 26.41 -20.52 0.31
C ILE A 18 25.90 -19.57 1.39
N ALA A 19 24.91 -18.74 1.04
CA ALA A 19 24.26 -17.88 2.02
C ALA A 19 23.69 -18.75 3.13
N ALA A 20 23.99 -18.41 4.38
CA ALA A 20 23.39 -19.09 5.52
C ALA A 20 21.88 -18.76 5.57
N GLU A 21 21.06 -19.77 5.87
CA GLU A 21 19.62 -19.59 6.10
C GLU A 21 19.36 -18.51 7.15
N PRO A 22 18.30 -17.68 6.99
CA PRO A 22 17.93 -16.69 7.99
C PRO A 22 17.72 -17.33 9.37
N ARG A 23 18.26 -16.68 10.40
CA ARG A 23 18.14 -17.15 11.78
C ARG A 23 16.85 -16.60 12.40
N THR A 24 15.97 -17.50 12.87
CA THR A 24 14.80 -17.11 13.67
C THR A 24 15.22 -16.54 15.02
N LEU A 25 14.71 -15.37 15.36
CA LEU A 25 14.89 -14.71 16.65
C LEU A 25 13.67 -14.93 17.57
N ASP A 26 12.46 -14.86 17.01
CA ASP A 26 11.19 -15.16 17.70
C ASP A 26 10.21 -15.70 16.65
N ASP A 27 9.54 -16.82 16.93
CA ASP A 27 8.58 -17.47 16.03
C ASP A 27 7.11 -17.11 16.32
N ARG A 28 6.87 -16.37 17.41
CA ARG A 28 5.52 -15.98 17.82
C ARG A 28 5.06 -14.75 17.05
N LEU A 29 3.74 -14.67 16.85
CA LEU A 29 3.06 -13.47 16.40
C LEU A 29 2.27 -12.93 17.60
N LEU A 30 2.69 -11.78 18.14
CA LEU A 30 2.12 -11.21 19.36
C LEU A 30 1.06 -10.17 19.04
N HIS A 31 -0.05 -10.20 19.77
CA HIS A 31 -1.04 -9.13 19.79
C HIS A 31 -0.60 -8.01 20.73
N LEU A 32 -0.31 -6.83 20.20
CA LEU A 32 0.04 -5.65 20.96
C LEU A 32 -1.10 -4.63 21.01
N ARG A 33 -1.21 -3.89 22.11
CA ARG A 33 -2.10 -2.72 22.22
C ARG A 33 -1.47 -1.61 23.05
N ASN A 34 -1.37 -0.38 22.51
CA ASN A 34 -0.76 0.78 23.19
C ASN A 34 -1.72 1.63 24.05
N GLY A 35 -2.99 1.23 24.17
CA GLY A 35 -4.02 1.96 24.91
C GLY A 35 -5.05 1.04 25.57
N GLU A 36 -6.05 1.62 26.22
CA GLU A 36 -7.07 0.85 26.96
C GLU A 36 -8.15 0.25 26.05
N SER A 37 -8.43 0.92 24.93
CA SER A 37 -9.54 0.56 24.05
C SER A 37 -9.15 -0.53 23.07
N ARG A 38 -9.95 -1.60 23.04
CA ARG A 38 -9.95 -2.59 21.96
C ARG A 38 -10.61 -2.02 20.72
N GLU A 39 -9.96 -2.16 19.56
CA GLU A 39 -10.47 -1.65 18.29
C GLU A 39 -11.51 -2.58 17.67
N TRP A 40 -11.21 -3.87 17.59
CA TRP A 40 -12.07 -4.85 16.90
C TRP A 40 -12.37 -6.09 17.75
N ALA A 41 -13.55 -6.68 17.49
CA ALA A 41 -13.98 -7.92 18.14
C ALA A 41 -13.14 -9.15 17.74
N ASP A 42 -12.28 -9.05 16.73
CA ASP A 42 -11.39 -10.14 16.30
C ASP A 42 -10.05 -10.15 17.06
N PHE A 43 -9.71 -9.07 17.76
CA PHE A 43 -8.60 -9.07 18.72
C PHE A 43 -9.00 -9.72 20.04
N ALA A 44 -8.04 -10.19 20.84
CA ALA A 44 -8.38 -10.64 22.19
C ALA A 44 -8.79 -9.44 23.07
N GLU A 45 -9.58 -9.70 24.12
CA GLU A 45 -9.93 -8.66 25.10
C GLU A 45 -8.68 -8.09 25.78
N SER A 46 -7.76 -8.97 26.17
CA SER A 46 -6.45 -8.60 26.71
C SER A 46 -5.38 -8.76 25.63
N PRO A 47 -4.53 -7.74 25.39
CA PRO A 47 -3.35 -7.88 24.55
C PRO A 47 -2.29 -8.77 25.23
N ASP A 48 -1.36 -9.32 24.44
CA ASP A 48 -0.20 -10.03 24.98
C ASP A 48 0.75 -9.04 25.69
N ALA A 49 0.92 -7.84 25.13
CA ALA A 49 1.74 -6.76 25.70
C ALA A 49 1.40 -5.39 25.09
N GLU A 50 1.95 -4.30 25.66
CA GLU A 50 1.87 -2.96 25.07
C GLU A 50 2.96 -2.68 24.01
N SER A 51 4.04 -3.45 24.07
CA SER A 51 5.18 -3.38 23.16
C SER A 51 5.84 -4.75 23.05
N LEU A 52 6.56 -4.97 21.96
CA LEU A 52 7.38 -6.17 21.79
C LEU A 52 8.82 -5.85 22.20
N THR A 53 9.43 -6.74 22.98
CA THR A 53 10.86 -6.72 23.31
C THR A 53 11.42 -8.14 23.15
N VAL A 54 12.41 -8.29 22.28
CA VAL A 54 13.07 -9.57 22.00
C VAL A 54 14.57 -9.41 22.25
N ALA A 55 15.08 -10.14 23.24
CA ALA A 55 16.50 -10.25 23.50
C ALA A 55 17.10 -11.44 22.74
N PHE A 56 18.24 -11.24 22.08
CA PHE A 56 18.90 -12.29 21.31
C PHE A 56 20.42 -12.12 21.29
N GLN A 57 21.15 -13.23 21.15
CA GLN A 57 22.61 -13.22 21.03
C GLN A 57 23.04 -13.04 19.57
N ALA A 58 23.98 -12.14 19.28
CA ALA A 58 24.56 -11.93 17.96
C ALA A 58 26.06 -11.55 18.04
N GLU A 59 26.70 -11.49 16.88
CA GLU A 59 28.04 -10.91 16.72
C GLU A 59 27.90 -9.51 16.11
N ALA A 60 28.87 -8.64 16.40
CA ALA A 60 28.91 -7.31 15.81
C ALA A 60 28.99 -7.40 14.27
N ASN A 61 28.10 -6.72 13.58
CA ASN A 61 28.03 -6.79 12.12
C ASN A 61 28.99 -5.77 11.47
N SER A 62 29.93 -6.24 10.65
CA SER A 62 30.83 -5.36 9.88
C SER A 62 30.21 -4.80 8.60
N ALA A 63 29.06 -5.32 8.18
CA ALA A 63 28.32 -4.94 6.99
C ALA A 63 26.81 -4.85 7.28
N GLU A 64 26.03 -4.28 6.35
CA GLU A 64 24.57 -4.27 6.47
C GLU A 64 24.02 -5.71 6.55
N GLN A 65 23.04 -5.89 7.43
CA GLN A 65 22.25 -7.11 7.59
C GLN A 65 20.77 -6.77 7.47
N THR A 66 19.89 -7.77 7.51
CA THR A 66 18.45 -7.57 7.33
C THR A 66 17.64 -8.14 8.48
N LEU A 67 16.72 -7.34 9.01
CA LEU A 67 15.66 -7.81 9.89
C LEU A 67 14.40 -8.05 9.07
N ARG A 68 13.80 -9.23 9.18
CA ARG A 68 12.49 -9.57 8.61
C ARG A 68 11.50 -9.78 9.75
N LEU A 69 10.28 -9.25 9.60
CA LEU A 69 9.18 -9.54 10.53
C LEU A 69 7.83 -9.56 9.80
N ARG A 70 6.83 -10.17 10.43
CA ARG A 70 5.42 -10.11 10.01
C ARG A 70 4.69 -9.05 10.81
N GLN A 71 3.78 -8.32 10.16
CA GLN A 71 2.86 -7.37 10.79
C GLN A 71 1.42 -7.55 10.27
N GLN A 72 0.43 -7.12 11.05
CA GLN A 72 -0.99 -7.02 10.68
C GLN A 72 -1.65 -5.86 11.44
N ASP A 73 -2.71 -5.27 10.86
CA ASP A 73 -3.60 -4.29 11.49
C ASP A 73 -2.93 -2.98 11.98
N VAL A 74 -1.84 -2.54 11.36
CA VAL A 74 -1.07 -1.37 11.84
C VAL A 74 -1.68 -0.05 11.37
N LYS A 75 -2.20 0.79 12.28
CA LYS A 75 -2.81 2.09 11.92
C LYS A 75 -2.01 3.29 12.43
N GLN A 76 -1.33 3.12 13.55
CA GLN A 76 -0.49 4.14 14.17
C GLN A 76 0.99 3.95 13.81
N ALA A 77 1.81 4.96 14.13
CA ALA A 77 3.24 4.89 13.89
C ALA A 77 3.93 4.02 14.96
N TRP A 78 4.18 2.75 14.64
CA TRP A 78 4.98 1.83 15.45
C TRP A 78 6.44 1.83 15.00
N ARG A 79 7.36 2.14 15.91
CA ARG A 79 8.80 2.21 15.67
C ARG A 79 9.45 0.85 15.91
N VAL A 80 10.41 0.51 15.06
CA VAL A 80 11.28 -0.65 15.21
C VAL A 80 12.68 -0.15 15.61
N GLU A 81 13.16 -0.58 16.76
CA GLU A 81 14.44 -0.15 17.33
C GLU A 81 15.31 -1.34 17.69
N LEU A 82 16.61 -1.25 17.41
CA LEU A 82 17.61 -2.25 17.80
C LEU A 82 18.65 -1.57 18.69
N ASN A 83 18.82 -2.10 19.90
CA ASN A 83 19.69 -1.55 20.94
C ASN A 83 19.38 -0.07 21.24
N GLY A 84 18.08 0.28 21.29
CA GLY A 84 17.59 1.65 21.51
C GLY A 84 17.86 2.62 20.35
N GLN A 85 18.20 2.11 19.17
CA GLN A 85 18.43 2.92 17.98
C GLN A 85 17.42 2.58 16.88
N PRO A 86 16.83 3.57 16.19
CA PRO A 86 15.80 3.33 15.19
C PRO A 86 16.35 2.60 13.97
N LEU A 87 15.58 1.60 13.51
CA LEU A 87 15.72 0.95 12.21
C LEU A 87 14.66 1.44 11.22
N GLY A 88 13.47 1.82 11.70
CA GLY A 88 12.36 2.29 10.86
C GLY A 88 11.03 2.29 11.60
N GLN A 89 9.94 2.27 10.84
CA GLN A 89 8.59 2.09 11.34
C GLN A 89 7.91 0.94 10.61
N LEU A 90 6.97 0.27 11.28
CA LEU A 90 6.05 -0.65 10.61
C LEU A 90 5.27 0.09 9.51
N GLU A 91 4.88 -0.64 8.47
CA GLU A 91 4.04 -0.09 7.40
C GLU A 91 2.67 0.25 8.00
N ARG A 92 2.12 1.44 7.72
CA ARG A 92 0.78 1.81 8.20
C ARG A 92 -0.26 1.23 7.26
N ASP A 93 -0.49 -0.06 7.43
CA ASP A 93 -1.36 -0.87 6.60
C ASP A 93 -1.93 -2.02 7.46
N GLU A 94 -3.22 -2.25 7.32
CA GLU A 94 -3.95 -3.25 8.11
C GLU A 94 -3.80 -4.69 7.57
N ASN A 95 -3.32 -4.85 6.33
CA ASN A 95 -3.13 -6.17 5.74
C ASN A 95 -2.02 -6.95 6.42
N ASP A 96 -2.16 -8.28 6.37
CA ASP A 96 -1.12 -9.20 6.79
C ASP A 96 0.06 -9.21 5.82
N MET A 97 1.24 -8.85 6.28
CA MET A 97 2.41 -8.70 5.42
C MET A 97 3.75 -9.01 6.09
N ILE A 98 4.73 -9.28 5.23
CA ILE A 98 6.14 -9.42 5.60
C ILE A 98 6.88 -8.15 5.21
N VAL A 99 7.57 -7.55 6.18
CA VAL A 99 8.37 -6.32 6.00
C VAL A 99 9.84 -6.54 6.38
N TYR A 100 10.71 -5.70 5.83
CA TYR A 100 12.17 -5.85 5.91
C TYR A 100 12.84 -4.54 6.25
N PHE A 101 13.68 -4.55 7.28
CA PHE A 101 14.47 -3.41 7.74
C PHE A 101 15.95 -3.66 7.51
N ALA A 102 16.65 -2.66 6.99
CA ALA A 102 18.11 -2.68 6.94
C ALA A 102 18.66 -2.48 8.36
N ILE A 103 19.61 -3.32 8.75
CA ILE A 103 20.42 -3.18 9.95
C ILE A 103 21.78 -2.63 9.50
N PRO A 104 22.08 -1.35 9.73
CA PRO A 104 23.36 -0.77 9.33
C PRO A 104 24.55 -1.48 9.98
N ALA A 105 25.72 -1.41 9.34
CA ALA A 105 26.97 -1.90 9.92
C ALA A 105 27.23 -1.28 11.31
N GLY A 106 27.68 -2.10 12.26
CA GLY A 106 27.97 -1.71 13.65
C GLY A 106 26.74 -1.51 14.53
N ARG A 107 25.55 -1.90 14.09
CA ARG A 107 24.32 -1.79 14.88
C ARG A 107 24.10 -2.99 15.81
N LEU A 108 24.51 -4.18 15.37
CA LEU A 108 24.57 -5.36 16.23
C LEU A 108 25.83 -5.30 17.10
N LEU A 109 25.71 -5.80 18.31
CA LEU A 109 26.77 -5.89 19.31
C LEU A 109 27.18 -7.35 19.50
N ASP A 110 28.41 -7.57 19.94
CA ASP A 110 28.81 -8.89 20.44
C ASP A 110 28.05 -9.21 21.72
N GLY A 111 27.38 -10.36 21.74
CA GLY A 111 26.58 -10.81 22.86
C GLY A 111 25.11 -10.41 22.75
N GLU A 112 24.53 -9.92 23.84
CA GLU A 112 23.09 -9.62 23.91
C GLU A 112 22.72 -8.35 23.14
N ASN A 113 21.67 -8.47 22.32
CA ASN A 113 21.04 -7.41 21.58
C ASN A 113 19.54 -7.38 21.90
N ILE A 114 18.92 -6.20 21.84
CA ILE A 114 17.51 -6.02 22.16
C ILE A 114 16.81 -5.37 20.98
N LEU A 115 15.83 -6.07 20.42
CA LEU A 115 14.88 -5.53 19.44
C LEU A 115 13.60 -5.10 20.16
N THR A 116 13.14 -3.88 19.88
CA THR A 116 11.91 -3.33 20.43
C THR A 116 10.98 -2.86 19.31
N VAL A 117 9.67 -3.15 19.45
CA VAL A 117 8.61 -2.55 18.63
C VAL A 117 7.62 -1.86 19.56
N SER A 118 7.47 -0.54 19.42
CA SER A 118 6.66 0.28 20.31
C SER A 118 6.08 1.50 19.59
N THR A 119 5.04 2.11 20.16
CA THR A 119 4.48 3.36 19.66
C THR A 119 4.32 4.38 20.78
N THR A 120 4.34 5.66 20.42
CA THR A 120 4.01 6.78 21.30
C THR A 120 2.68 7.43 20.91
N ALA A 121 1.91 6.80 20.02
CA ALA A 121 0.59 7.28 19.63
C ALA A 121 -0.35 7.28 20.84
N LYS A 122 -1.26 8.26 20.88
CA LYS A 122 -2.25 8.41 21.95
C LYS A 122 -3.52 7.62 21.67
N ASP A 123 -3.89 7.55 20.39
CA ASP A 123 -5.00 6.72 19.95
C ASP A 123 -4.59 5.25 20.09
N ALA A 124 -5.52 4.44 20.58
CA ALA A 124 -5.30 3.01 20.73
C ALA A 124 -5.20 2.35 19.35
N ASP A 125 -4.31 1.37 19.25
CA ASP A 125 -4.04 0.59 18.05
C ASP A 125 -3.80 -0.85 18.50
N ASP A 126 -4.58 -1.78 17.95
CA ASP A 126 -4.39 -3.20 18.13
C ASP A 126 -3.64 -3.75 16.91
N ILE A 127 -2.42 -4.27 17.12
CA ILE A 127 -1.60 -4.82 16.03
C ILE A 127 -1.19 -6.26 16.32
N ARG A 128 -0.82 -7.00 15.28
CA ARG A 128 -0.08 -8.26 15.42
C ARG A 128 1.30 -8.11 14.81
N VAL A 129 2.35 -8.44 15.56
CA VAL A 129 3.73 -8.30 15.11
C VAL A 129 4.61 -9.41 15.67
N GLY A 130 5.55 -9.92 14.86
CA GLY A 130 6.44 -10.99 15.28
C GLY A 130 6.99 -11.81 14.12
N GLN A 131 7.23 -13.10 14.35
CA GLN A 131 7.85 -14.03 13.38
C GLN A 131 9.15 -13.44 12.80
N ILE A 132 10.04 -13.08 13.71
CA ILE A 132 11.21 -12.25 13.47
C ILE A 132 12.39 -13.13 13.06
N GLN A 133 13.06 -12.73 11.97
CA GLN A 133 14.25 -13.38 11.47
C GLN A 133 15.36 -12.37 11.19
N LEU A 134 16.60 -12.81 11.39
CA LEU A 134 17.82 -12.08 11.04
C LEU A 134 18.51 -12.77 9.87
N ASP A 135 18.70 -12.03 8.77
CA ASP A 135 19.49 -12.45 7.62
C ASP A 135 20.82 -11.69 7.60
N THR A 136 21.92 -12.41 7.36
CA THR A 136 23.26 -11.83 7.36
C THR A 136 23.61 -11.04 6.10
N ARG A 137 22.72 -11.08 5.09
CA ARG A 137 22.86 -10.34 3.84
C ARG A 137 22.25 -8.94 3.94
N PRO A 138 22.73 -7.97 3.15
CA PRO A 138 22.09 -6.66 2.98
C PRO A 138 20.65 -6.78 2.47
N ARG A 139 19.79 -5.82 2.82
CA ARG A 139 18.35 -5.84 2.52
C ARG A 139 18.09 -5.94 1.02
N GLU A 140 18.88 -5.21 0.24
CA GLU A 140 18.79 -5.26 -1.22
C GLU A 140 19.07 -6.66 -1.77
N GLN A 141 20.06 -7.38 -1.23
CA GLN A 141 20.38 -8.73 -1.68
C GLN A 141 19.26 -9.72 -1.33
N VAL A 142 18.65 -9.60 -0.14
CA VAL A 142 17.52 -10.45 0.28
C VAL A 142 16.31 -10.22 -0.63
N LEU A 143 15.94 -8.97 -0.89
CA LEU A 143 14.79 -8.63 -1.72
C LEU A 143 15.02 -8.81 -3.23
N ARG A 144 16.26 -9.09 -3.65
CA ARG A 144 16.63 -9.34 -5.05
C ARG A 144 17.17 -10.75 -5.31
N GLU A 145 16.81 -11.70 -4.46
CA GLU A 145 17.24 -13.09 -4.62
C GLU A 145 16.65 -13.76 -5.87
N SER A 146 15.49 -13.29 -6.35
CA SER A 146 14.85 -13.78 -7.57
C SER A 146 14.06 -12.68 -8.29
N ARG A 147 13.58 -12.95 -9.51
CA ARG A 147 12.86 -11.96 -10.34
C ARG A 147 11.60 -12.55 -11.00
N LEU A 148 10.42 -12.16 -10.52
CA LEU A 148 9.13 -12.60 -11.06
C LEU A 148 8.63 -11.65 -12.15
N THR A 149 8.34 -12.17 -13.35
CA THR A 149 7.57 -11.47 -14.38
C THR A 149 6.14 -12.01 -14.45
N VAL A 150 5.16 -11.12 -14.40
CA VAL A 150 3.73 -11.44 -14.51
C VAL A 150 3.16 -10.70 -15.72
N ALA A 151 2.46 -11.43 -16.60
CA ALA A 151 1.67 -10.86 -17.68
C ALA A 151 0.18 -11.23 -17.50
N VAL A 152 -0.68 -10.23 -17.54
CA VAL A 152 -2.12 -10.33 -17.36
C VAL A 152 -2.83 -9.92 -18.65
N THR A 153 -3.79 -10.74 -19.07
CA THR A 153 -4.57 -10.53 -20.29
C THR A 153 -6.06 -10.68 -20.03
N ASP A 154 -6.86 -10.06 -20.89
CA ASP A 154 -8.30 -10.27 -20.95
C ASP A 154 -8.53 -11.64 -21.60
N ALA A 155 -9.22 -12.55 -20.90
CA ALA A 155 -9.41 -13.92 -21.33
C ALA A 155 -10.25 -14.06 -22.61
N ASP A 156 -11.07 -13.06 -22.95
CA ASP A 156 -11.92 -13.06 -24.13
C ASP A 156 -11.27 -12.40 -25.34
N ARG A 157 -10.53 -11.32 -25.10
CA ARG A 157 -9.90 -10.50 -26.14
C ARG A 157 -8.44 -10.87 -26.37
N ASN A 158 -7.83 -11.62 -25.46
CA ASN A 158 -6.41 -11.99 -25.45
C ASN A 158 -5.47 -10.76 -25.58
N HIS A 159 -5.89 -9.63 -25.01
CA HIS A 159 -5.14 -8.38 -25.01
C HIS A 159 -4.71 -8.03 -23.58
N PRO A 160 -3.53 -7.39 -23.38
CA PRO A 160 -3.16 -6.87 -22.08
C PRO A 160 -4.16 -5.82 -21.60
N LEU A 161 -4.36 -5.76 -20.29
CA LEU A 161 -5.19 -4.76 -19.63
C LEU A 161 -4.58 -4.35 -18.29
N PRO A 162 -4.79 -3.10 -17.83
CA PRO A 162 -4.43 -2.73 -16.48
C PRO A 162 -5.05 -3.68 -15.44
N CYS A 163 -4.36 -3.94 -14.35
CA CYS A 163 -4.81 -4.89 -13.34
C CYS A 163 -4.14 -4.65 -11.99
N ARG A 164 -4.73 -5.20 -10.93
CA ARG A 164 -4.05 -5.46 -9.66
C ARG A 164 -3.46 -6.86 -9.66
N ILE A 165 -2.19 -6.97 -9.28
CA ILE A 165 -1.49 -8.22 -9.01
C ILE A 165 -1.22 -8.28 -7.52
N THR A 166 -1.58 -9.40 -6.88
CA THR A 166 -1.35 -9.64 -5.46
C THR A 166 -0.46 -10.86 -5.28
N VAL A 167 0.63 -10.72 -4.53
CA VAL A 167 1.60 -11.79 -4.25
C VAL A 167 1.65 -12.04 -2.76
N VAL A 168 1.27 -13.26 -2.37
CA VAL A 168 1.33 -13.72 -0.98
C VAL A 168 2.31 -14.88 -0.86
N ASN A 169 2.97 -14.99 0.30
CA ASN A 169 3.82 -16.12 0.64
C ASN A 169 2.99 -17.38 0.97
N ALA A 170 3.67 -18.46 1.38
CA ALA A 170 3.05 -19.73 1.77
C ALA A 170 1.99 -19.61 2.89
N ASP A 171 2.16 -18.65 3.80
CA ASP A 171 1.27 -18.39 4.92
C ASP A 171 0.09 -17.46 4.56
N GLY A 172 0.06 -16.95 3.33
CA GLY A 172 -0.96 -16.01 2.87
C GLY A 172 -0.66 -14.53 3.17
N SER A 173 0.48 -14.20 3.77
CA SER A 173 0.91 -12.82 4.00
C SER A 173 1.42 -12.17 2.72
N LEU A 174 1.10 -10.89 2.51
CA LEU A 174 1.64 -10.05 1.44
C LEU A 174 3.18 -9.99 1.52
N GLN A 175 3.84 -10.27 0.40
CA GLN A 175 5.30 -10.30 0.32
C GLN A 175 5.87 -8.98 -0.16
N SER A 176 6.75 -8.34 0.62
CA SER A 176 7.52 -7.16 0.16
C SER A 176 8.41 -7.48 -1.04
N PHE A 177 8.53 -6.49 -1.94
CA PHE A 177 9.37 -6.52 -3.14
C PHE A 177 10.63 -5.66 -2.97
N GLY A 178 11.63 -5.91 -3.82
CA GLY A 178 12.86 -5.10 -3.92
C GLY A 178 12.75 -3.91 -4.88
N ASP A 179 11.54 -3.56 -5.32
CA ASP A 179 11.28 -2.53 -6.32
C ASP A 179 10.40 -1.41 -5.78
N GLU A 180 10.55 -0.25 -6.39
CA GLU A 180 9.78 0.96 -6.09
C GLU A 180 8.80 1.26 -7.22
N SER A 181 7.78 2.04 -6.92
CA SER A 181 6.84 2.53 -7.93
C SER A 181 7.54 3.34 -9.03
N HIS A 182 7.00 3.26 -10.23
CA HIS A 182 7.44 4.03 -11.41
C HIS A 182 6.27 4.19 -12.40
N ASP A 183 6.50 4.84 -13.55
CA ASP A 183 5.47 5.24 -14.54
C ASP A 183 4.55 4.12 -15.09
N GLN A 184 4.80 2.85 -14.76
CA GLN A 184 3.95 1.73 -15.17
C GLN A 184 3.43 0.89 -14.02
N LEU A 185 4.06 0.97 -12.84
CA LEU A 185 3.76 0.14 -11.68
C LEU A 185 3.63 1.00 -10.43
N ALA A 186 2.51 0.89 -9.72
CA ALA A 186 2.42 1.33 -8.33
C ALA A 186 2.61 0.10 -7.43
N ILE A 187 3.61 0.14 -6.54
CA ILE A 187 4.08 -1.04 -5.78
C ILE A 187 3.95 -0.78 -4.29
N ARG A 188 3.36 -1.75 -3.59
CA ARG A 188 3.29 -1.88 -2.12
C ARG A 188 3.67 -3.31 -1.73
N PRO A 189 3.93 -3.62 -0.45
CA PRO A 189 4.11 -5.01 -0.02
C PRO A 189 3.00 -5.91 -0.55
N GLY A 190 3.37 -6.90 -1.36
CA GLY A 190 2.49 -7.88 -1.98
C GLY A 190 1.45 -7.35 -2.96
N VAL A 191 1.40 -6.06 -3.29
CA VAL A 191 0.40 -5.49 -4.19
C VAL A 191 1.08 -4.63 -5.27
N ILE A 192 0.72 -4.90 -6.53
CA ILE A 192 1.22 -4.17 -7.69
C ILE A 192 0.03 -3.77 -8.56
N TYR A 193 -0.11 -2.49 -8.87
CA TYR A 193 -1.01 -2.03 -9.92
C TYR A 193 -0.22 -1.81 -11.20
N SER A 194 -0.57 -2.53 -12.27
CA SER A 194 0.04 -2.36 -13.57
C SER A 194 -0.89 -1.61 -14.51
N GLY A 195 -0.36 -0.57 -15.18
CA GLY A 195 -1.11 0.18 -16.19
C GLY A 195 -1.28 -0.55 -17.53
N ASN A 196 -0.45 -1.55 -17.81
CA ASN A 196 -0.40 -2.23 -19.11
C ASN A 196 -0.57 -3.77 -19.02
N GLY A 197 -0.85 -4.30 -17.83
CA GLY A 197 -0.99 -5.73 -17.59
C GLY A 197 0.33 -6.49 -17.51
N SER A 198 1.47 -5.81 -17.40
CA SER A 198 2.78 -6.44 -17.19
C SER A 198 3.42 -5.89 -15.93
N ALA A 199 4.01 -6.76 -15.12
CA ALA A 199 4.84 -6.39 -13.98
C ALA A 199 6.10 -7.24 -13.95
N THR A 200 7.21 -6.66 -13.54
CA THR A 200 8.41 -7.44 -13.21
C THR A 200 9.00 -6.89 -11.92
N VAL A 201 9.12 -7.77 -10.93
CA VAL A 201 9.55 -7.42 -9.57
C VAL A 201 10.55 -8.42 -9.05
N ASN A 202 11.38 -7.96 -8.15
CA ASN A 202 12.37 -8.70 -7.40
C ASN A 202 11.78 -9.04 -6.05
N LEU A 203 12.04 -10.27 -5.59
CA LEU A 203 11.56 -10.79 -4.33
C LEU A 203 12.51 -11.87 -3.80
N PRO A 204 12.46 -12.17 -2.50
CA PRO A 204 13.15 -13.33 -1.93
C PRO A 204 12.77 -14.64 -2.64
N ALA A 205 13.62 -15.67 -2.53
CA ALA A 205 13.20 -17.01 -2.91
C ALA A 205 12.12 -17.52 -1.94
N GLY A 206 11.19 -18.34 -2.42
CA GLY A 206 10.12 -18.88 -1.60
C GLY A 206 8.95 -19.46 -2.38
N ASP A 207 7.94 -19.88 -1.63
CA ASP A 207 6.67 -20.35 -2.15
C ASP A 207 5.64 -19.22 -2.15
N TYR A 208 5.02 -19.01 -3.30
CA TYR A 208 4.10 -17.89 -3.51
C TYR A 208 2.79 -18.35 -4.15
N THR A 209 1.72 -17.62 -3.83
CA THR A 209 0.51 -17.56 -4.67
C THR A 209 0.40 -16.17 -5.27
N VAL A 210 0.28 -16.11 -6.60
CA VAL A 210 0.11 -14.86 -7.34
C VAL A 210 -1.32 -14.80 -7.86
N TYR A 211 -2.01 -13.71 -7.58
CA TYR A 211 -3.36 -13.41 -8.04
C TYR A 211 -3.32 -12.24 -9.01
N ALA A 212 -4.22 -12.22 -9.98
CA ALA A 212 -4.54 -11.07 -10.80
C ALA A 212 -6.05 -10.82 -10.79
N GLY A 213 -6.44 -9.55 -10.70
CA GLY A 213 -7.82 -9.08 -10.76
C GLY A 213 -7.93 -7.65 -11.26
N ARG A 214 -9.17 -7.16 -11.43
CA ARG A 214 -9.46 -5.79 -11.88
C ARG A 214 -10.84 -5.33 -11.40
N GLY A 215 -10.93 -4.81 -10.18
CA GLY A 215 -12.20 -4.41 -9.59
C GLY A 215 -13.18 -5.57 -9.34
N PHE A 216 -14.40 -5.23 -8.95
CA PHE A 216 -15.45 -6.20 -8.58
C PHE A 216 -16.16 -6.86 -9.76
N GLU A 217 -15.96 -6.33 -10.98
CA GLU A 217 -16.66 -6.79 -12.19
C GLU A 217 -15.91 -7.91 -12.92
N TYR A 218 -14.63 -8.11 -12.57
CA TYR A 218 -13.77 -9.14 -13.13
C TYR A 218 -13.56 -10.28 -12.15
N GLY A 219 -13.46 -11.50 -12.68
CA GLY A 219 -12.99 -12.65 -11.93
C GLY A 219 -11.51 -12.56 -11.57
N VAL A 220 -11.05 -13.46 -10.70
CA VAL A 220 -9.66 -13.55 -10.25
C VAL A 220 -8.98 -14.76 -10.88
N SER A 221 -7.81 -14.56 -11.47
CA SER A 221 -6.92 -15.65 -11.92
C SER A 221 -5.78 -15.80 -10.92
N SER A 222 -5.34 -17.03 -10.66
CA SER A 222 -4.23 -17.26 -9.74
C SER A 222 -3.32 -18.41 -10.15
N THR A 223 -2.09 -18.41 -9.63
CA THR A 223 -1.11 -19.48 -9.82
C THR A 223 -0.23 -19.58 -8.59
N ARG A 224 0.07 -20.82 -8.19
CA ARG A 224 1.08 -21.11 -7.17
C ARG A 224 2.39 -21.44 -7.84
N LEU A 225 3.50 -20.96 -7.28
CA LEU A 225 4.84 -21.25 -7.76
C LEU A 225 5.85 -21.23 -6.61
N THR A 226 6.85 -22.10 -6.73
CA THR A 226 8.08 -22.05 -5.94
C THR A 226 9.13 -21.34 -6.77
N ILE A 227 9.76 -20.32 -6.21
CA ILE A 227 10.85 -19.57 -6.84
C ILE A 227 12.12 -19.82 -6.05
N LYS A 228 13.17 -20.32 -6.70
CA LYS A 228 14.47 -20.55 -6.08
C LYS A 228 15.38 -19.32 -6.24
N PRO A 229 16.50 -19.25 -5.49
CA PRO A 229 17.50 -18.22 -5.74
C PRO A 229 17.94 -18.19 -7.20
N ASP A 230 18.12 -16.98 -7.74
CA ASP A 230 18.45 -16.65 -9.12
C ASP A 230 17.41 -17.06 -10.18
N ASP A 231 16.26 -17.62 -9.78
CA ASP A 231 15.17 -17.90 -10.72
C ASP A 231 14.57 -16.59 -11.27
N SER A 232 14.14 -16.66 -12.53
CA SER A 232 13.44 -15.56 -13.21
C SER A 232 12.17 -16.01 -13.93
N PRO A 233 11.17 -16.56 -13.22
CA PRO A 233 10.00 -17.15 -13.85
C PRO A 233 9.11 -16.08 -14.50
N THR A 234 8.50 -16.45 -15.62
CA THR A 234 7.42 -15.67 -16.24
C THR A 234 6.12 -16.43 -16.13
N ILE A 235 5.11 -15.82 -15.51
CA ILE A 235 3.76 -16.38 -15.43
C ILE A 235 2.79 -15.55 -16.28
N LYS A 236 1.78 -16.22 -16.82
CA LYS A 236 0.70 -15.61 -17.59
C LYS A 236 -0.62 -15.90 -16.89
N LEU A 237 -1.39 -14.85 -16.60
CA LEU A 237 -2.71 -14.93 -16.00
C LEU A 237 -3.72 -14.31 -16.98
N ALA A 238 -4.93 -14.86 -16.99
CA ALA A 238 -6.01 -14.37 -17.84
C ALA A 238 -7.24 -14.12 -16.98
N ILE A 239 -7.69 -12.88 -16.92
CA ILE A 239 -8.87 -12.45 -16.16
C ILE A 239 -10.01 -12.11 -17.12
N ARG A 240 -11.24 -12.29 -16.65
CA ARG A 240 -12.47 -12.15 -17.45
C ARG A 240 -13.41 -11.20 -16.74
N ARG A 241 -14.13 -10.36 -17.48
CA ARG A 241 -15.27 -9.63 -16.94
C ARG A 241 -16.43 -10.62 -16.73
N GLU A 242 -16.84 -10.83 -15.49
CA GLU A 242 -17.86 -11.83 -15.13
C GLU A 242 -19.24 -11.20 -14.87
N VAL A 243 -19.27 -9.90 -14.56
CA VAL A 243 -20.51 -9.16 -14.33
C VAL A 243 -20.84 -8.34 -15.58
N ASP A 244 -22.02 -8.58 -16.16
CA ASP A 244 -22.56 -7.71 -17.21
C ASP A 244 -23.09 -6.42 -16.59
N THR A 245 -22.43 -5.32 -16.91
CA THR A 245 -22.77 -3.97 -16.44
C THR A 245 -23.27 -3.10 -17.57
N THR A 246 -23.84 -3.69 -18.63
CA THR A 246 -24.40 -2.91 -19.74
C THR A 246 -25.39 -1.87 -19.23
N GLY A 247 -25.13 -0.60 -19.53
CA GLY A 247 -25.94 0.54 -19.05
C GLY A 247 -25.54 1.08 -17.66
N TRP A 248 -24.53 0.49 -17.01
CA TRP A 248 -23.95 0.91 -15.74
C TRP A 248 -22.49 1.33 -15.92
N ILE A 249 -21.97 2.12 -14.97
CA ILE A 249 -20.59 2.61 -14.95
C ILE A 249 -20.03 2.45 -13.53
N SER A 250 -18.83 1.88 -13.39
CA SER A 250 -18.10 1.83 -12.12
C SER A 250 -17.57 3.23 -11.77
N CYS A 251 -17.97 3.77 -10.61
CA CYS A 251 -17.69 5.15 -10.21
C CYS A 251 -17.13 5.20 -8.78
N ASP A 252 -16.10 6.00 -8.58
CA ASP A 252 -15.61 6.39 -7.26
C ASP A 252 -15.69 7.91 -7.13
N THR A 253 -16.59 8.37 -6.26
CA THR A 253 -16.89 9.80 -6.10
C THR A 253 -15.99 10.51 -5.09
N HIS A 254 -15.04 9.82 -4.47
CA HIS A 254 -14.23 10.38 -3.40
C HIS A 254 -12.76 9.93 -3.51
N VAL A 255 -12.03 10.50 -4.46
CA VAL A 255 -10.63 10.15 -4.75
C VAL A 255 -9.68 11.26 -4.36
N HIS A 256 -8.60 10.88 -3.65
CA HIS A 256 -7.49 11.75 -3.27
C HIS A 256 -6.15 11.27 -3.82
N THR A 257 -5.23 12.22 -3.92
CA THR A 257 -3.80 11.96 -4.14
C THR A 257 -2.97 12.49 -2.98
N LEU A 258 -1.92 11.77 -2.64
CA LEU A 258 -0.87 12.27 -1.75
C LEU A 258 -0.27 13.58 -2.31
N THR A 259 -0.08 13.66 -3.62
CA THR A 259 0.49 14.81 -4.33
C THR A 259 -0.25 16.12 -4.04
N HIS A 260 -1.59 16.12 -4.02
CA HIS A 260 -2.37 17.34 -3.87
C HIS A 260 -3.09 17.46 -2.53
N SER A 261 -3.50 16.35 -1.90
CA SER A 261 -4.19 16.36 -0.61
C SER A 261 -3.26 16.16 0.59
N GLY A 262 -2.05 15.64 0.37
CA GLY A 262 -1.03 15.47 1.42
C GLY A 262 -1.26 14.28 2.37
N HIS A 263 -2.22 13.41 2.06
CA HIS A 263 -2.50 12.18 2.80
C HIS A 263 -2.85 11.03 1.85
N GLY A 264 -2.98 9.83 2.42
CA GLY A 264 -2.89 8.58 1.67
C GLY A 264 -1.46 8.28 1.26
N ASP A 265 -1.29 7.27 0.43
CA ASP A 265 0.01 6.76 0.02
C ASP A 265 0.25 6.88 -1.49
N ALA A 266 -0.80 7.08 -2.29
CA ALA A 266 -0.70 7.14 -3.75
C ALA A 266 -0.45 8.57 -4.25
N THR A 267 0.67 8.77 -4.94
CA THR A 267 0.88 9.96 -5.79
C THR A 267 -0.16 10.05 -6.91
N ILE A 268 -0.27 11.19 -7.59
CA ILE A 268 -1.18 11.32 -8.75
C ILE A 268 -0.87 10.30 -9.84
N ASP A 269 0.41 10.02 -10.10
CA ASP A 269 0.85 9.05 -11.11
C ASP A 269 0.41 7.63 -10.71
N GLU A 270 0.71 7.23 -9.47
CA GLU A 270 0.28 5.94 -8.94
C GLU A 270 -1.25 5.80 -8.93
N ARG A 271 -1.97 6.87 -8.57
CA ARG A 271 -3.44 6.87 -8.52
C ARG A 271 -4.06 6.59 -9.90
N MET A 272 -3.45 7.06 -10.99
CA MET A 272 -3.96 6.75 -12.33
C MET A 272 -3.82 5.26 -12.65
N LEU A 273 -2.73 4.64 -12.20
CA LEU A 273 -2.52 3.20 -12.34
C LEU A 273 -3.50 2.41 -11.46
N THR A 274 -3.78 2.85 -10.23
CA THR A 274 -4.72 2.15 -9.34
C THR A 274 -6.16 2.26 -9.83
N ILE A 275 -6.60 3.43 -10.29
CA ILE A 275 -7.93 3.62 -10.93
C ILE A 275 -8.10 2.66 -12.10
N ALA A 276 -7.12 2.64 -13.01
CA ALA A 276 -7.18 1.76 -14.17
C ALA A 276 -7.13 0.27 -13.77
N GLY A 277 -6.27 -0.06 -12.82
CA GLY A 277 -6.05 -1.42 -12.32
C GLY A 277 -7.22 -1.99 -11.50
N GLU A 278 -8.01 -1.13 -10.86
CA GLU A 278 -9.26 -1.49 -10.16
C GLU A 278 -10.50 -1.37 -11.06
N GLY A 279 -10.34 -1.00 -12.33
CA GLY A 279 -11.48 -0.90 -13.25
C GLY A 279 -12.50 0.18 -12.87
N ILE A 280 -12.07 1.26 -12.23
CA ILE A 280 -12.93 2.42 -11.96
C ILE A 280 -13.06 3.21 -13.27
N GLU A 281 -14.28 3.32 -13.81
CA GLU A 281 -14.55 3.89 -15.13
C GLU A 281 -14.85 5.40 -15.09
N LEU A 282 -15.32 5.92 -13.95
CA LEU A 282 -15.64 7.33 -13.72
C LEU A 282 -15.10 7.82 -12.36
N PRO A 283 -13.78 8.03 -12.21
CA PRO A 283 -13.22 8.58 -10.98
C PRO A 283 -13.48 10.09 -10.89
N ILE A 284 -13.92 10.56 -9.71
CA ILE A 284 -14.07 11.99 -9.42
C ILE A 284 -12.84 12.46 -8.62
N ALA A 285 -12.06 13.38 -9.19
CA ALA A 285 -10.89 13.97 -8.56
C ALA A 285 -11.32 14.96 -7.48
N THR A 286 -11.31 14.56 -6.22
CA THR A 286 -11.84 15.34 -5.08
C THR A 286 -10.73 15.71 -4.11
N ASP A 287 -9.55 16.08 -4.60
CA ASP A 287 -8.47 16.57 -3.76
C ASP A 287 -8.92 17.78 -2.91
N HIS A 288 -8.44 17.85 -1.66
CA HIS A 288 -8.95 18.80 -0.67
C HIS A 288 -8.84 20.25 -1.14
N ASN A 289 -9.99 20.91 -1.29
CA ASN A 289 -10.11 22.32 -1.67
C ASN A 289 -9.35 22.68 -2.97
N LYS A 290 -9.12 21.70 -3.87
CA LYS A 290 -8.37 21.88 -5.12
C LYS A 290 -9.12 21.24 -6.30
N HIS A 291 -9.20 21.96 -7.42
CA HIS A 291 -9.68 21.42 -8.69
C HIS A 291 -8.51 20.83 -9.46
N ILE A 292 -8.33 19.52 -9.36
CA ILE A 292 -7.24 18.82 -10.04
C ILE A 292 -7.78 18.12 -11.28
N ASP A 293 -7.13 18.35 -12.42
CA ASP A 293 -7.41 17.65 -13.66
C ASP A 293 -6.50 16.43 -13.79
N TYR A 294 -7.09 15.23 -13.70
CA TYR A 294 -6.38 13.96 -13.88
C TYR A 294 -6.15 13.61 -15.36
N GLU A 295 -6.82 14.28 -16.30
CA GLU A 295 -6.74 13.99 -17.73
C GLU A 295 -5.30 13.99 -18.29
N PRO A 296 -4.43 14.99 -18.00
CA PRO A 296 -3.09 15.05 -18.58
C PRO A 296 -2.21 13.88 -18.11
N VAL A 297 -2.24 13.56 -16.81
CA VAL A 297 -1.43 12.49 -16.22
C VAL A 297 -1.91 11.12 -16.71
N ALA A 298 -3.23 10.90 -16.76
CA ALA A 298 -3.79 9.66 -17.29
C ALA A 298 -3.38 9.41 -18.76
N ARG A 299 -3.25 10.46 -19.57
CA ARG A 299 -2.76 10.38 -20.95
C ARG A 299 -1.26 10.11 -21.02
N GLN A 300 -0.48 10.79 -20.20
CA GLN A 300 0.97 10.57 -20.12
C GLN A 300 1.30 9.12 -19.79
N LEU A 301 0.57 8.53 -18.83
CA LEU A 301 0.76 7.14 -18.41
C LEU A 301 0.06 6.12 -19.31
N GLY A 302 -0.65 6.57 -20.35
CA GLY A 302 -1.30 5.69 -21.33
C GLY A 302 -2.44 4.85 -20.76
N VAL A 303 -3.12 5.32 -19.71
CA VAL A 303 -4.26 4.61 -19.08
C VAL A 303 -5.60 5.30 -19.29
N ARG A 304 -5.61 6.53 -19.83
CA ARG A 304 -6.81 7.35 -20.03
C ARG A 304 -7.94 6.64 -20.82
N GLN A 305 -7.62 5.72 -21.72
CA GLN A 305 -8.63 4.97 -22.47
C GLN A 305 -9.51 4.06 -21.60
N HIS A 306 -9.12 3.80 -20.34
CA HIS A 306 -9.83 2.89 -19.45
C HIS A 306 -10.85 3.58 -18.55
N PHE A 307 -10.85 4.90 -18.44
CA PHE A 307 -11.73 5.65 -17.55
C PHE A 307 -11.88 7.10 -18.00
N THR A 308 -12.97 7.76 -17.61
CA THR A 308 -13.21 9.19 -17.84
C THR A 308 -13.09 9.95 -16.52
N PRO A 309 -11.97 10.64 -16.26
CA PRO A 309 -11.85 11.42 -15.04
C PRO A 309 -12.79 12.62 -15.07
N VAL A 310 -13.37 12.92 -13.91
CA VAL A 310 -14.18 14.12 -13.69
C VAL A 310 -13.51 14.98 -12.64
N ILE A 311 -13.35 16.26 -12.94
CA ILE A 311 -12.83 17.23 -11.97
C ILE A 311 -13.91 17.48 -10.94
N GLY A 312 -13.57 17.29 -9.67
CA GLY A 312 -14.38 17.66 -8.53
C GLY A 312 -13.58 18.50 -7.53
N ASN A 313 -14.08 18.53 -6.30
CA ASN A 313 -13.43 19.13 -5.15
C ASN A 313 -14.02 18.48 -3.90
N GLU A 314 -13.19 18.06 -2.95
CA GLU A 314 -13.67 17.91 -1.58
C GLU A 314 -13.57 19.26 -0.87
N VAL A 315 -14.71 19.93 -0.76
CA VAL A 315 -14.85 21.19 -0.02
C VAL A 315 -14.76 20.87 1.46
N THR A 316 -13.54 20.96 1.99
CA THR A 316 -13.22 20.62 3.37
C THR A 316 -13.40 21.85 4.25
N THR A 317 -14.45 21.82 5.08
CA THR A 317 -14.81 22.91 6.01
C THR A 317 -14.64 22.46 7.46
N ALA A 318 -14.76 23.41 8.40
CA ALA A 318 -14.74 23.10 9.83
C ALA A 318 -15.97 22.32 10.32
N LEU A 319 -17.07 22.30 9.55
CA LEU A 319 -18.37 21.74 9.95
C LEU A 319 -18.75 20.44 9.22
N GLY A 320 -18.00 20.07 8.20
CA GLY A 320 -18.30 18.94 7.31
C GLY A 320 -17.52 19.06 6.01
N HIS A 321 -17.38 17.93 5.32
CA HIS A 321 -16.74 17.91 4.01
C HIS A 321 -17.74 17.53 2.93
N PHE A 322 -17.58 18.10 1.74
CA PHE A 322 -18.53 17.93 0.65
C PHE A 322 -17.82 17.67 -0.67
N ASN A 323 -18.13 16.56 -1.33
CA ASN A 323 -17.70 16.38 -2.71
C ASN A 323 -18.63 17.11 -3.66
N ILE A 324 -18.07 17.92 -4.53
CA ILE A 324 -18.80 18.65 -5.57
C ILE A 324 -18.25 18.28 -6.94
N PHE A 325 -19.12 18.04 -7.91
CA PHE A 325 -18.71 17.73 -9.29
C PHE A 325 -19.87 17.86 -10.30
N PRO A 326 -19.57 17.98 -11.61
CA PRO A 326 -18.26 18.35 -12.15
C PRO A 326 -17.92 19.80 -11.81
N VAL A 327 -16.64 20.16 -11.84
CA VAL A 327 -16.17 21.54 -11.70
C VAL A 327 -15.20 21.86 -12.83
N PRO A 328 -15.30 23.01 -13.52
CA PRO A 328 -14.30 23.41 -14.51
C PRO A 328 -12.93 23.62 -13.87
N ALA A 329 -11.85 23.16 -14.52
CA ALA A 329 -10.48 23.35 -14.04
C ALA A 329 -10.12 24.82 -13.73
N THR A 330 -10.69 25.76 -14.49
CA THR A 330 -10.43 27.20 -14.35
C THR A 330 -11.30 27.89 -13.30
N ALA A 331 -12.29 27.20 -12.73
CA ALA A 331 -13.15 27.80 -11.71
C ALA A 331 -12.37 27.95 -10.39
N PRO A 332 -12.54 29.06 -9.65
CA PRO A 332 -11.98 29.17 -8.32
C PRO A 332 -12.66 28.16 -7.38
N PRO A 333 -11.93 27.57 -6.41
CA PRO A 333 -12.55 26.77 -5.35
C PRO A 333 -13.59 27.60 -4.57
N PRO A 334 -14.69 26.99 -4.10
CA PRO A 334 -15.64 27.67 -3.22
C PRO A 334 -14.94 28.14 -1.94
N ASP A 335 -15.43 29.23 -1.35
CA ASP A 335 -14.96 29.66 -0.04
C ASP A 335 -15.44 28.69 1.06
N PHE A 336 -14.51 27.88 1.57
CA PHE A 336 -14.73 26.81 2.55
C PHE A 336 -14.51 27.27 4.02
N ARG A 337 -14.18 28.55 4.24
CA ARG A 337 -13.90 29.13 5.57
C ARG A 337 -15.13 29.50 6.42
N PRO A 338 -16.32 29.79 5.87
CA PRO A 338 -17.49 30.10 6.68
C PRO A 338 -17.79 29.00 7.72
N ARG A 339 -18.47 29.40 8.80
CA ARG A 339 -18.79 28.53 9.94
C ARG A 339 -20.30 28.35 10.11
N ASP A 340 -21.01 28.39 9.01
CA ASP A 340 -22.43 28.12 8.92
C ASP A 340 -22.75 27.42 7.60
N TRP A 341 -23.65 26.44 7.68
CA TRP A 341 -24.04 25.61 6.55
C TRP A 341 -24.70 26.38 5.40
N PRO A 342 -25.59 27.37 5.64
CA PRO A 342 -26.19 28.15 4.55
C PRO A 342 -25.14 28.83 3.67
N THR A 343 -24.19 29.55 4.26
CA THR A 343 -23.14 30.24 3.50
C THR A 343 -22.23 29.25 2.76
N ILE A 344 -21.89 28.10 3.39
CA ILE A 344 -21.11 27.04 2.71
C ILE A 344 -21.86 26.52 1.47
N PHE A 345 -23.16 26.23 1.61
CA PHE A 345 -23.96 25.74 0.49
C PHE A 345 -24.16 26.79 -0.60
N ASP A 346 -24.35 28.06 -0.24
CA ASP A 346 -24.43 29.16 -1.22
C ASP A 346 -23.13 29.25 -2.03
N ASN A 347 -21.97 29.15 -1.37
CA ASN A 347 -20.66 29.15 -2.04
C ASN A 347 -20.49 27.94 -2.97
N ILE A 348 -20.91 26.75 -2.53
CA ILE A 348 -20.91 25.54 -3.36
C ILE A 348 -21.81 25.71 -4.58
N GLN A 349 -23.04 26.18 -4.41
CA GLN A 349 -24.02 26.34 -5.49
C GLN A 349 -23.61 27.42 -6.49
N GLN A 350 -22.87 28.44 -6.05
CA GLN A 350 -22.31 29.48 -6.92
C GLN A 350 -21.07 29.01 -7.69
N THR A 351 -20.48 27.86 -7.33
CA THR A 351 -19.33 27.31 -8.05
C THR A 351 -19.77 26.85 -9.44
N PRO A 352 -19.18 27.39 -10.52
CA PRO A 352 -19.61 27.08 -11.88
C PRO A 352 -19.57 25.58 -12.17
N GLY A 353 -20.59 25.07 -12.86
CA GLY A 353 -20.62 23.70 -13.36
C GLY A 353 -21.03 22.63 -12.36
N VAL A 354 -21.08 22.92 -11.06
CA VAL A 354 -21.51 21.95 -10.04
C VAL A 354 -22.91 21.41 -10.35
N ARG A 355 -23.05 20.08 -10.35
CA ARG A 355 -24.33 19.38 -10.58
C ARG A 355 -24.67 18.40 -9.47
N ALA A 356 -23.67 17.87 -8.79
CA ALA A 356 -23.80 16.96 -7.66
C ALA A 356 -23.06 17.53 -6.45
N VAL A 357 -23.65 17.34 -5.28
CA VAL A 357 -23.07 17.65 -3.97
C VAL A 357 -23.32 16.45 -3.07
N ILE A 358 -22.26 15.87 -2.50
CA ILE A 358 -22.32 14.74 -1.58
C ILE A 358 -21.79 15.21 -0.23
N LEU A 359 -22.54 14.99 0.85
CA LEU A 359 -22.03 15.14 2.21
C LEU A 359 -21.19 13.91 2.56
N ASN A 360 -19.89 14.10 2.75
CA ASN A 360 -18.96 13.02 3.04
C ASN A 360 -19.02 12.63 4.51
N HIS A 361 -18.69 11.35 4.79
CA HIS A 361 -18.46 10.79 6.12
C HIS A 361 -19.26 11.48 7.24
N ALA A 362 -20.59 11.51 7.09
CA ALA A 362 -21.50 12.35 7.90
C ALA A 362 -21.54 11.97 9.40
N ARG A 363 -20.87 10.90 9.79
CA ARG A 363 -20.73 10.43 11.17
C ARG A 363 -19.43 10.88 11.83
N ASP A 364 -18.51 11.46 11.06
CA ASP A 364 -17.25 11.97 11.57
C ASP A 364 -17.47 13.23 12.41
N ILE A 365 -16.50 13.51 13.27
CA ILE A 365 -16.50 14.71 14.12
C ILE A 365 -15.63 15.77 13.44
N HIS A 366 -16.26 16.85 13.01
CA HIS A 366 -15.63 18.03 12.42
C HIS A 366 -15.69 19.17 13.44
N SER A 367 -14.56 19.53 14.04
CA SER A 367 -14.47 20.60 15.07
C SER A 367 -15.50 20.46 16.20
N GLY A 368 -15.78 19.22 16.66
CA GLY A 368 -16.76 18.93 17.70
C GLY A 368 -18.22 18.84 17.22
N PHE A 369 -18.46 18.98 15.92
CA PHE A 369 -19.76 18.82 15.27
C PHE A 369 -19.81 17.51 14.48
N ARG A 370 -20.92 16.77 14.57
CA ARG A 370 -21.14 15.54 13.79
C ARG A 370 -22.44 15.71 12.99
N PRO A 371 -22.40 15.75 11.65
CA PRO A 371 -23.59 16.06 10.84
C PRO A 371 -24.79 15.17 11.13
N PHE A 372 -24.59 13.85 11.22
CA PHE A 372 -25.66 12.87 11.49
C PHE A 372 -25.70 12.44 12.97
N ASP A 373 -25.33 13.33 13.89
CA ASP A 373 -25.55 13.08 15.32
C ASP A 373 -27.05 12.94 15.60
N PRO A 374 -27.47 11.93 16.39
CA PRO A 374 -28.88 11.79 16.79
C PRO A 374 -29.48 13.05 17.42
N ARG A 375 -28.68 13.90 18.06
CA ARG A 375 -29.12 15.19 18.62
C ARG A 375 -29.61 16.19 17.55
N HIS A 376 -29.22 16.01 16.30
CA HIS A 376 -29.62 16.85 15.17
C HIS A 376 -30.73 16.20 14.34
N HIS A 377 -31.16 14.98 14.67
CA HIS A 377 -32.23 14.30 13.97
C HIS A 377 -33.58 14.98 14.25
N ILE A 378 -34.23 15.49 13.20
CA ILE A 378 -35.59 16.04 13.29
C ILE A 378 -36.54 14.94 12.82
N ALA A 379 -37.16 14.23 13.76
CA ALA A 379 -38.09 13.13 13.45
C ALA A 379 -39.27 13.56 12.55
N LEU A 380 -39.67 14.84 12.62
CA LEU A 380 -40.78 15.40 11.84
C LEU A 380 -40.48 15.60 10.35
N THR A 381 -39.21 15.62 9.93
CA THR A 381 -38.83 15.91 8.52
C THR A 381 -38.72 14.66 7.65
N GLY A 382 -38.89 13.46 8.21
CA GLY A 382 -38.79 12.17 7.49
C GLY A 382 -40.11 11.60 6.97
N GLU A 383 -41.26 12.19 7.30
CA GLU A 383 -42.59 11.63 6.94
C GLU A 383 -43.13 12.09 5.58
N ASN A 384 -42.43 12.98 4.84
CA ASN A 384 -42.89 13.51 3.55
C ASN A 384 -41.82 13.46 2.44
N ALA A 385 -40.89 12.52 2.48
CA ALA A 385 -39.90 12.30 1.42
C ALA A 385 -40.34 11.19 0.46
#